data_AF-A0A853EK91-F1
#
_entry.id   AF-A0A853EK91-F1
#
_cell.length_a   1.000
_cell.length_b   1.000
_cell.length_c   1.000
_cell.angle_alpha   90.00
_cell.angle_beta   90.00
_cell.angle_gamma   90.00
#
_symmetry.space_group_name_H-M   'P 1'
#
loop_
_entity.id
_entity.type
_entity.pdbx_description
1 polymer ?
#
loop_
_entity_poly.entity_id
_entity_poly.type
_entity_poly.pdbx_seq_one_letter_code
_entity_poly.pdbx_strand_id
1 'polypeptide(L)'
;MPEAELERRILELRGMSLDIGDIHAFLRETAELLGSPPVYVTGPEVRFYWKADERLIELSPSIWRNGGEVTVQMQAFDSDGSVVNDWRLTFEYADGPGELPYIWYRTLTTLPPEENYWQECWQGFMTSTWEQFEGGFQHTIDNMADDVALTPEEWRGEGPSLTWSLGGHSPWDSVTFTADAAGTDIVVDGYGRLSARLPRGARVQGQDGWATLTRLMAGLARPGAPALVTDLGSVEATGMELLVSMPADPVNATDPHWDRAADGSEDEADSLLGCSWEEYVRATDPPEPPQFPGKREEAPLDIRLDAQQTVDLVEALISCDDAQDVLLHLGAAAGPGDSDRTPFVSPQGWSATVRPAQGLFSYQSVKVYPCARPEDAFFDQEESLAHALALAAELERRYGAPIKRCTGSHGYISPVFNILGQGVKLSMILDISLDISRYHLTV
;
A
#
# COMPACT_ATOMS: atom_id res chain seq x y z
N MET A 1 -13.10 11.59 19.91
CA MET A 1 -13.56 10.73 18.81
C MET A 1 -12.76 9.43 18.85
N PRO A 2 -13.33 8.27 18.48
CA PRO A 2 -12.63 6.99 18.53
C PRO A 2 -11.28 6.99 17.80
N GLU A 3 -11.18 7.69 16.67
CA GLU A 3 -9.96 7.81 15.88
C GLU A 3 -8.78 8.44 16.63
N ALA A 4 -9.02 9.53 17.35
CA ALA A 4 -7.96 10.22 18.10
C ALA A 4 -7.45 9.37 19.28
N GLU A 5 -8.33 8.57 19.88
CA GLU A 5 -7.95 7.61 20.92
C GLU A 5 -7.15 6.43 20.32
N LEU A 6 -7.55 5.90 19.16
CA LEU A 6 -6.79 4.87 18.45
C LEU A 6 -5.41 5.36 18.01
N GLU A 7 -5.33 6.57 17.46
CA GLU A 7 -4.07 7.24 17.11
C GLU A 7 -3.13 7.33 18.32
N ARG A 8 -3.65 7.78 19.47
CA ARG A 8 -2.88 7.81 20.73
C ARG A 8 -2.35 6.42 21.10
N ARG A 9 -3.21 5.40 21.07
CA ARG A 9 -2.81 4.02 21.41
C ARG A 9 -1.74 3.48 20.47
N ILE A 10 -1.81 3.76 19.17
CA ILE A 10 -0.80 3.32 18.20
C ILE A 10 0.54 4.02 18.44
N LEU A 11 0.52 5.32 18.73
CA LEU A 11 1.74 6.06 19.06
C LEU A 11 2.39 5.57 20.36
N GLU A 12 1.62 5.01 21.28
CA GLU A 12 2.11 4.38 22.52
C GLU A 12 2.83 3.04 22.27
N LEU A 13 2.59 2.38 21.13
CA LEU A 13 3.32 1.17 20.72
C LEU A 13 4.74 1.48 20.21
N ARG A 14 5.12 2.76 20.08
CA ARG A 14 6.41 3.17 19.55
C ARG A 14 7.58 2.61 20.38
N GLY A 15 8.52 1.98 19.69
CA GLY A 15 9.70 1.37 20.30
C GLY A 15 9.41 0.05 21.03
N MET A 16 8.18 -0.45 20.97
CA MET A 16 7.84 -1.78 21.47
C MET A 16 8.12 -2.84 20.41
N SER A 17 8.64 -3.99 20.83
CA SER A 17 8.74 -5.16 19.97
C SER A 17 7.42 -5.91 20.02
N LEU A 18 6.58 -5.74 18.99
CA LEU A 18 5.27 -6.39 18.93
C LEU A 18 5.39 -7.80 18.36
N ASP A 19 4.57 -8.71 18.88
CA ASP A 19 4.30 -10.00 18.26
C ASP A 19 2.86 -10.11 17.72
N ILE A 20 2.54 -11.27 17.15
CA ILE A 20 1.20 -11.52 16.56
C ILE A 20 0.10 -11.52 17.65
N GLY A 21 0.42 -12.01 18.85
CA GLY A 21 -0.52 -11.99 19.98
C GLY A 21 -0.84 -10.57 20.42
N ASP A 22 0.16 -9.68 20.44
CA ASP A 22 -0.02 -8.25 20.72
C ASP A 22 -0.96 -7.59 19.68
N ILE A 23 -0.79 -7.91 18.39
CA ILE A 23 -1.70 -7.44 17.34
C ILE A 23 -3.12 -7.95 17.55
N HIS A 24 -3.30 -9.23 17.88
CA HIS A 24 -4.63 -9.77 18.12
C HIS A 24 -5.30 -9.11 19.32
N ALA A 25 -4.55 -8.83 20.39
CA ALA A 25 -5.05 -8.09 21.54
C ALA A 25 -5.47 -6.67 21.13
N PHE A 26 -4.61 -5.95 20.41
CA PHE A 26 -4.89 -4.60 19.91
C PHE A 26 -6.14 -4.53 19.03
N LEU A 27 -6.31 -5.49 18.12
CA LEU A 27 -7.49 -5.59 17.26
C LEU A 27 -8.77 -5.83 18.06
N ARG A 28 -8.74 -6.70 19.08
CA ARG A 28 -9.89 -6.95 19.97
C ARG A 28 -10.23 -5.74 20.82
N GLU A 29 -9.23 -5.07 21.40
CA GLU A 29 -9.43 -3.83 22.15
C GLU A 29 -10.00 -2.71 21.27
N THR A 30 -9.61 -2.68 19.98
CA THR A 30 -10.20 -1.78 19.00
C THR A 30 -11.67 -2.12 18.73
N ALA A 31 -11.99 -3.41 18.58
CA ALA A 31 -13.37 -3.86 18.41
C ALA A 31 -14.24 -3.51 19.64
N GLU A 32 -13.70 -3.63 20.85
CA GLU A 32 -14.37 -3.19 22.08
C GLU A 32 -14.57 -1.67 22.11
N LEU A 33 -13.55 -0.89 21.73
CA LEU A 33 -13.64 0.58 21.66
C LEU A 33 -14.68 1.06 20.65
N LEU A 34 -14.78 0.40 19.50
CA LEU A 34 -15.71 0.74 18.42
C LEU A 34 -17.09 0.08 18.60
N GLY A 35 -17.23 -0.84 19.55
CA GLY A 35 -18.49 -1.51 19.88
C GLY A 35 -18.89 -2.64 18.91
N SER A 36 -18.03 -3.00 17.95
CA SER A 36 -18.28 -4.09 17.00
C SER A 36 -16.96 -4.72 16.51
N PRO A 37 -16.98 -5.99 16.05
CA PRO A 37 -15.90 -6.49 15.21
C PRO A 37 -15.79 -5.66 13.91
N PRO A 38 -14.71 -5.84 13.13
CA PRO A 38 -14.61 -5.23 11.83
C PRO A 38 -15.82 -5.61 10.96
N VAL A 39 -16.17 -4.74 10.02
CA VAL A 39 -17.20 -4.99 9.04
C VAL A 39 -16.72 -6.00 8.00
N TYR A 40 -15.53 -5.77 7.45
CA TYR A 40 -14.86 -6.68 6.53
C TYR A 40 -13.35 -6.65 6.73
N VAL A 41 -12.71 -7.65 6.15
CA VAL A 41 -11.27 -7.86 6.14
C VAL A 41 -10.86 -8.05 4.68
N THR A 42 -9.77 -7.43 4.23
CA THR A 42 -9.22 -7.64 2.88
C THR A 42 -7.76 -8.05 2.93
N GLY A 43 -7.27 -8.68 1.88
CA GLY A 43 -5.84 -8.80 1.59
C GLY A 43 -5.58 -8.94 0.08
N PRO A 44 -4.33 -9.15 -0.36
CA PRO A 44 -3.13 -9.38 0.44
C PRO A 44 -2.73 -8.18 1.30
N GLU A 45 -1.93 -8.45 2.34
CA GLU A 45 -1.56 -7.47 3.38
C GLU A 45 -2.79 -7.08 4.21
N VAL A 46 -3.16 -7.96 5.14
CA VAL A 46 -4.45 -7.93 5.79
C VAL A 46 -4.83 -6.54 6.34
N ARG A 47 -6.03 -6.09 5.98
CA ARG A 47 -6.61 -4.83 6.44
C ARG A 47 -7.98 -5.10 7.05
N PHE A 48 -8.20 -4.53 8.23
CA PHE A 48 -9.45 -4.64 8.99
C PHE A 48 -10.17 -3.32 8.95
N TYR A 49 -11.46 -3.34 8.61
CA TYR A 49 -12.21 -2.11 8.42
C TYR A 49 -13.41 -2.02 9.35
N TRP A 50 -13.57 -0.89 10.00
CA TRP A 50 -14.75 -0.52 10.77
C TRP A 50 -15.42 0.69 10.15
N LYS A 51 -16.75 0.72 10.24
CA LYS A 51 -17.52 1.93 9.99
C LYS A 51 -17.88 2.54 11.35
N ALA A 52 -17.44 3.78 11.57
CA ALA A 52 -17.76 4.58 12.74
C ALA A 52 -18.48 5.84 12.26
N ASP A 53 -19.82 5.80 12.25
CA ASP A 53 -20.67 6.84 11.68
C ASP A 53 -20.35 7.14 10.20
N GLU A 54 -19.96 8.38 9.87
CA GLU A 54 -19.57 8.83 8.54
C GLU A 54 -18.09 8.54 8.23
N ARG A 55 -17.38 7.85 9.13
CA ARG A 55 -15.95 7.59 9.02
C ARG A 55 -15.69 6.10 8.80
N LEU A 56 -14.69 5.81 7.98
CA LEU A 56 -14.12 4.48 7.87
C LEU A 56 -12.79 4.45 8.60
N ILE A 57 -12.60 3.44 9.44
CA ILE A 57 -11.35 3.18 10.17
C ILE A 57 -10.76 1.89 9.61
N GLU A 58 -9.52 1.97 9.14
CA GLU A 58 -8.71 0.85 8.65
C GLU A 58 -7.58 0.59 9.64
N LEU A 59 -7.39 -0.66 10.04
CA LEU A 59 -6.17 -1.14 10.68
C LEU A 59 -5.46 -2.13 9.79
N SER A 60 -4.19 -1.87 9.53
CA SER A 60 -3.35 -2.64 8.61
C SER A 60 -2.11 -3.11 9.36
N PRO A 61 -2.17 -4.26 10.06
CA PRO A 61 -1.00 -4.86 10.64
C PRO A 61 -0.11 -5.47 9.55
N SER A 62 1.20 -5.47 9.77
CA SER A 62 2.15 -6.09 8.85
C SER A 62 3.30 -6.75 9.60
N ILE A 63 3.89 -7.76 8.96
CA ILE A 63 5.11 -8.42 9.45
C ILE A 63 6.26 -7.97 8.56
N TRP A 64 7.19 -7.22 9.14
CA TRP A 64 8.43 -6.87 8.48
C TRP A 64 9.26 -8.12 8.26
N ARG A 65 9.40 -8.49 6.99
CA ARG A 65 10.03 -9.74 6.55
C ARG A 65 11.52 -9.81 6.95
N ASN A 66 12.15 -8.68 7.24
CA ASN A 66 13.56 -8.57 7.59
C ASN A 66 13.76 -8.39 9.10
N GLY A 67 13.36 -9.40 9.87
CA GLY A 67 13.48 -9.41 11.33
C GLY A 67 12.27 -9.98 12.06
N GLY A 68 11.15 -10.16 11.35
CA GLY A 68 9.90 -10.66 11.92
C GLY A 68 9.21 -9.63 12.83
N GLU A 69 9.63 -8.38 12.78
CA GLU A 69 9.03 -7.29 13.53
C GLU A 69 7.59 -7.09 13.07
N VAL A 70 6.67 -7.04 14.03
CA VAL A 70 5.26 -6.83 13.74
C VAL A 70 4.91 -5.36 13.95
N THR A 71 4.10 -4.80 13.05
CA THR A 71 3.71 -3.39 13.09
C THR A 71 2.22 -3.25 12.85
N VAL A 72 1.66 -2.09 13.19
CA VAL A 72 0.29 -1.74 12.85
C VAL A 72 0.20 -0.30 12.40
N GLN A 73 -0.55 -0.09 11.33
CA GLN A 73 -0.96 1.21 10.83
C GLN A 73 -2.46 1.39 11.04
N MET A 74 -2.87 2.59 11.42
CA MET A 74 -4.26 3.03 11.30
C MET A 74 -4.38 4.05 10.20
N GLN A 75 -5.47 3.94 9.46
CA GLN A 75 -6.01 5.02 8.67
C GLN A 75 -7.44 5.32 9.11
N ALA A 76 -7.85 6.57 9.09
CA ALA A 76 -9.25 6.92 9.25
C ALA A 76 -9.62 8.03 8.27
N PHE A 77 -10.73 7.87 7.54
CA PHE A 77 -11.13 8.79 6.48
C PHE A 77 -12.65 8.86 6.35
N ASP A 78 -13.14 9.89 5.67
CA ASP A 78 -14.56 10.03 5.39
C ASP A 78 -15.04 8.88 4.50
N SER A 79 -16.21 8.33 4.82
CA SER A 79 -16.81 7.20 4.10
C SER A 79 -17.38 7.58 2.72
N ASP A 80 -17.36 8.87 2.35
CA ASP A 80 -17.71 9.33 1.02
C ASP A 80 -16.65 8.91 0.00
N GLY A 81 -17.02 8.00 -0.91
CA GLY A 81 -16.15 7.42 -1.92
C GLY A 81 -15.49 8.44 -2.87
N SER A 82 -16.07 9.63 -3.04
CA SER A 82 -15.50 10.68 -3.89
C SER A 82 -14.21 11.26 -3.30
N VAL A 83 -14.25 11.64 -2.02
CA VAL A 83 -13.08 12.12 -1.26
C VAL A 83 -12.03 11.02 -1.17
N VAL A 84 -12.46 9.76 -1.01
CA VAL A 84 -11.56 8.60 -0.88
C VAL A 84 -10.75 8.35 -2.15
N ASN A 85 -11.41 8.36 -3.31
CA ASN A 85 -10.75 8.14 -4.58
C ASN A 85 -9.86 9.33 -4.97
N ASP A 86 -10.31 10.57 -4.72
CA ASP A 86 -9.55 11.78 -4.99
C ASP A 86 -8.24 11.84 -4.18
N TRP A 87 -8.27 11.50 -2.90
CA TRP A 87 -7.04 11.46 -2.09
C TRP A 87 -6.12 10.32 -2.52
N ARG A 88 -6.67 9.13 -2.81
CA ARG A 88 -5.91 7.95 -3.24
C ARG A 88 -5.13 8.26 -4.49
N LEU A 89 -5.79 8.80 -5.51
CA LEU A 89 -5.18 9.24 -6.76
C LEU A 89 -4.13 10.34 -6.57
N THR A 90 -4.33 11.23 -5.59
CA THR A 90 -3.48 12.42 -5.42
C THR A 90 -2.25 12.18 -4.54
N PHE A 91 -2.33 11.34 -3.50
CA PHE A 91 -1.28 11.27 -2.47
C PHE A 91 -0.72 9.87 -2.19
N GLU A 92 -1.34 8.80 -2.71
CA GLU A 92 -0.84 7.42 -2.51
C GLU A 92 -0.60 6.68 -3.81
N TYR A 93 -1.50 6.83 -4.79
CA TYR A 93 -1.47 6.12 -6.07
C TYR A 93 -1.35 7.12 -7.21
N ALA A 94 -0.26 7.86 -7.27
CA ALA A 94 -0.01 8.83 -8.35
C ALA A 94 -0.15 8.22 -9.78
N ASP A 95 -0.25 6.89 -9.90
CA ASP A 95 -0.47 6.11 -11.12
C ASP A 95 -1.77 5.25 -11.15
N GLY A 96 -2.72 5.45 -10.23
CA GLY A 96 -4.08 4.88 -10.30
C GLY A 96 -4.40 3.76 -9.28
N PRO A 97 -5.69 3.53 -8.95
CA PRO A 97 -6.14 2.71 -7.82
C PRO A 97 -6.06 1.18 -8.02
N GLY A 98 -5.18 0.64 -8.87
CA GLY A 98 -5.19 -0.81 -9.13
C GLY A 98 -3.84 -1.49 -9.32
N GLU A 99 -2.90 -1.21 -8.44
CA GLU A 99 -1.63 -1.96 -8.44
C GLU A 99 -1.75 -3.41 -7.92
N LEU A 100 -2.92 -3.83 -7.40
CA LEU A 100 -3.14 -5.20 -6.90
C LEU A 100 -4.29 -5.89 -7.65
N PRO A 101 -4.00 -6.68 -8.70
CA PRO A 101 -5.03 -7.36 -9.50
C PRO A 101 -5.76 -8.50 -8.79
N TYR A 102 -5.26 -8.93 -7.62
CA TYR A 102 -5.81 -10.03 -6.84
C TYR A 102 -6.06 -9.57 -5.40
N ILE A 103 -7.33 -9.38 -5.05
CA ILE A 103 -7.76 -8.99 -3.71
C ILE A 103 -8.73 -10.05 -3.19
N TRP A 104 -8.48 -10.57 -2.00
CA TRP A 104 -9.47 -11.38 -1.27
C TRP A 104 -10.15 -10.50 -0.23
N TYR A 105 -11.44 -10.73 0.02
CA TYR A 105 -12.16 -10.06 1.08
C TYR A 105 -13.09 -11.00 1.83
N ARG A 106 -13.47 -10.58 3.03
CA ARG A 106 -14.46 -11.26 3.85
C ARG A 106 -15.32 -10.28 4.61
N THR A 107 -16.62 -10.45 4.52
CA THR A 107 -17.57 -9.75 5.38
C THR A 107 -17.69 -10.48 6.71
N LEU A 108 -17.38 -9.78 7.81
CA LEU A 108 -17.57 -10.25 9.19
C LEU A 108 -18.90 -9.76 9.77
N THR A 109 -19.36 -8.58 9.34
CA THR A 109 -20.65 -8.00 9.74
C THR A 109 -21.42 -7.56 8.50
N THR A 110 -22.68 -7.96 8.37
CA THR A 110 -23.52 -7.56 7.24
C THR A 110 -23.83 -6.07 7.30
N LEU A 111 -23.38 -5.29 6.31
CA LEU A 111 -23.87 -3.93 6.09
C LEU A 111 -25.15 -3.93 5.23
N PRO A 112 -26.02 -2.92 5.38
CA PRO A 112 -27.03 -2.63 4.39
C PRO A 112 -26.40 -2.47 2.99
N PRO A 113 -27.05 -2.93 1.91
CA PRO A 113 -26.51 -2.82 0.54
C PRO A 113 -26.09 -1.39 0.15
N GLU A 114 -26.85 -0.38 0.57
CA GLU A 114 -26.58 1.04 0.37
C GLU A 114 -25.33 1.57 1.11
N GLU A 115 -24.79 0.80 2.05
CA GLU A 115 -23.57 1.15 2.81
C GLU A 115 -22.38 0.27 2.43
N ASN A 116 -22.51 -0.54 1.36
CA ASN A 116 -21.42 -1.35 0.87
C ASN A 116 -20.52 -0.53 -0.06
N TYR A 117 -19.85 0.47 0.49
CA TYR A 117 -19.01 1.45 -0.24
C TYR A 117 -17.80 0.82 -0.97
N TRP A 118 -17.47 -0.43 -0.67
CA TRP A 118 -16.38 -1.16 -1.32
C TRP A 118 -16.81 -1.96 -2.53
N GLN A 119 -18.11 -1.94 -2.86
CA GLN A 119 -18.60 -2.39 -4.17
C GLN A 119 -18.06 -1.56 -5.35
N GLU A 120 -17.29 -0.50 -5.11
CA GLU A 120 -16.76 0.36 -6.19
C GLU A 120 -15.26 0.18 -6.45
N CYS A 121 -14.52 -0.54 -5.59
CA CYS A 121 -13.11 -0.89 -5.83
C CYS A 121 -12.96 -2.05 -6.84
N TRP A 122 -13.97 -2.28 -7.66
CA TRP A 122 -14.14 -3.38 -8.62
C TRP A 122 -13.26 -3.27 -9.89
N GLN A 123 -12.15 -2.55 -9.82
CA GLN A 123 -11.22 -2.40 -10.95
C GLN A 123 -9.88 -3.03 -10.62
N GLY A 124 -9.87 -4.35 -10.44
CA GLY A 124 -8.64 -5.14 -10.54
C GLY A 124 -8.08 -5.08 -11.96
N PHE A 125 -6.76 -5.09 -12.06
CA PHE A 125 -6.06 -5.07 -13.33
C PHE A 125 -6.04 -6.45 -13.98
N MET A 126 -6.03 -6.48 -15.32
CA MET A 126 -5.83 -7.71 -16.08
C MET A 126 -4.37 -8.14 -16.00
N THR A 127 -4.11 -9.38 -15.61
CA THR A 127 -2.78 -9.98 -15.83
C THR A 127 -2.75 -10.69 -17.18
N SER A 128 -1.94 -10.18 -18.10
CA SER A 128 -1.75 -10.70 -19.46
C SER A 128 -0.30 -11.13 -19.72
N THR A 129 0.64 -10.77 -18.85
CA THR A 129 2.08 -11.11 -18.95
C THR A 129 2.57 -11.82 -17.68
N TRP A 130 3.71 -12.52 -17.79
CA TRP A 130 4.37 -13.12 -16.62
C TRP A 130 4.88 -12.09 -15.62
N GLU A 131 5.25 -10.89 -16.08
CA GLU A 131 5.64 -9.76 -15.21
C GLU A 131 4.47 -9.30 -14.35
N GLN A 132 3.28 -9.16 -14.94
CA GLN A 132 2.05 -8.81 -14.20
C GLN A 132 1.63 -9.94 -13.23
N PHE A 133 1.88 -11.20 -13.61
CA PHE A 133 1.68 -12.34 -12.72
C PHE A 133 2.61 -12.28 -11.50
N GLU A 134 3.89 -11.98 -11.70
CA GLU A 134 4.85 -11.83 -10.59
C GLU A 134 4.51 -10.63 -9.69
N GLY A 135 4.16 -9.48 -10.27
CA GLY A 135 3.80 -8.29 -9.49
C GLY A 135 2.57 -8.50 -8.60
N GLY A 136 1.52 -9.14 -9.13
CA GLY A 136 0.24 -9.28 -8.42
C GLY A 136 0.03 -10.63 -7.72
N PHE A 137 0.19 -11.74 -8.46
CA PHE A 137 -0.21 -13.07 -7.98
C PHE A 137 0.79 -13.63 -6.97
N GLN A 138 2.08 -13.56 -7.28
CA GLN A 138 3.13 -13.98 -6.35
C GLN A 138 3.06 -13.18 -5.05
N HIS A 139 2.86 -11.86 -5.13
CA HIS A 139 2.67 -11.02 -3.95
C HIS A 139 1.48 -11.49 -3.10
N THR A 140 0.38 -11.90 -3.73
CA THR A 140 -0.79 -12.42 -3.02
C THR A 140 -0.45 -13.71 -2.26
N ILE A 141 0.11 -14.71 -2.95
CA ILE A 141 0.47 -16.00 -2.34
C ILE A 141 1.49 -15.85 -1.21
N ASP A 142 2.47 -14.96 -1.37
CA ASP A 142 3.51 -14.69 -0.36
C ASP A 142 2.97 -14.06 0.92
N ASN A 143 1.77 -13.46 0.91
CA ASN A 143 1.17 -12.79 2.06
C ASN A 143 0.02 -13.60 2.70
N MET A 144 -0.60 -14.56 2.00
CA MET A 144 -1.78 -15.29 2.51
C MET A 144 -1.58 -15.89 3.92
N ALA A 145 -0.44 -16.53 4.18
CA ALA A 145 -0.18 -17.14 5.48
C ALA A 145 0.04 -16.09 6.60
N ASP A 146 0.67 -14.96 6.27
CA ASP A 146 0.86 -13.85 7.21
C ASP A 146 -0.48 -13.14 7.49
N ASP A 147 -1.31 -12.96 6.47
CA ASP A 147 -2.66 -12.41 6.60
C ASP A 147 -3.54 -13.25 7.55
N VAL A 148 -3.51 -14.58 7.40
CA VAL A 148 -4.22 -15.49 8.31
C VAL A 148 -3.62 -15.41 9.71
N ALA A 149 -2.29 -15.39 9.83
CA ALA A 149 -1.63 -15.32 11.13
C ALA A 149 -1.96 -14.03 11.89
N LEU A 150 -2.01 -12.88 11.21
CA LEU A 150 -2.35 -11.57 11.75
C LEU A 150 -3.84 -11.39 12.07
N THR A 151 -4.71 -12.22 11.48
CA THR A 151 -6.15 -12.24 11.78
C THR A 151 -6.43 -13.00 13.09
N PRO A 152 -7.22 -12.46 14.04
CA PRO A 152 -7.69 -13.21 15.21
C PRO A 152 -8.49 -14.46 14.85
N GLU A 153 -8.34 -15.55 15.60
CA GLU A 153 -8.95 -16.87 15.30
C GLU A 153 -10.46 -16.81 15.08
N GLU A 154 -11.17 -16.06 15.91
CA GLU A 154 -12.61 -15.85 15.83
C GLU A 154 -13.07 -15.14 14.56
N TRP A 155 -12.16 -14.47 13.83
CA TRP A 155 -12.42 -13.74 12.58
C TRP A 155 -11.86 -14.45 11.34
N ARG A 156 -11.03 -15.50 11.51
CA ARG A 156 -10.37 -16.24 10.41
C ARG A 156 -11.31 -17.10 9.59
N GLY A 157 -12.26 -17.79 10.23
CA GLY A 157 -13.11 -18.78 9.55
C GLY A 157 -12.27 -19.80 8.78
N GLU A 158 -12.67 -20.16 7.57
CA GLU A 158 -11.82 -20.93 6.65
C GLU A 158 -10.77 -20.02 6.01
N GLY A 159 -9.53 -20.50 5.90
CA GLY A 159 -8.42 -19.75 5.32
C GLY A 159 -8.63 -19.45 3.83
N PRO A 160 -7.92 -18.45 3.27
CA PRO A 160 -8.07 -18.10 1.86
C PRO A 160 -7.63 -19.28 0.98
N SER A 161 -8.41 -19.55 -0.06
CA SER A 161 -8.16 -20.58 -1.05
C SER A 161 -8.27 -20.00 -2.46
N LEU A 162 -7.33 -20.33 -3.33
CA LEU A 162 -7.20 -19.81 -4.68
C LEU A 162 -6.92 -20.94 -5.66
N THR A 163 -7.87 -21.24 -6.54
CA THR A 163 -7.70 -22.26 -7.57
C THR A 163 -7.55 -21.63 -8.95
N TRP A 164 -6.51 -22.02 -9.67
CA TRP A 164 -6.25 -21.62 -11.04
C TRP A 164 -6.27 -22.82 -11.98
N SER A 165 -7.12 -22.75 -13.00
CA SER A 165 -7.19 -23.74 -14.08
C SER A 165 -6.02 -23.56 -15.06
N LEU A 166 -5.30 -24.64 -15.37
CA LEU A 166 -4.10 -24.60 -16.22
C LEU A 166 -4.40 -24.76 -17.73
N GLY A 167 -5.68 -24.85 -18.09
CA GLY A 167 -6.18 -24.89 -19.46
C GLY A 167 -5.93 -26.23 -20.17
N GLY A 168 -6.68 -26.49 -21.25
CA GLY A 168 -6.68 -27.80 -21.95
C GLY A 168 -5.39 -28.19 -22.68
N HIS A 169 -4.35 -27.36 -22.63
CA HIS A 169 -3.04 -27.61 -23.23
C HIS A 169 -1.96 -28.01 -22.20
N SER A 170 -2.22 -27.83 -20.91
CA SER A 170 -1.37 -28.35 -19.83
C SER A 170 -1.65 -29.85 -19.59
N PRO A 171 -0.66 -30.67 -19.20
CA PRO A 171 -0.91 -32.01 -18.64
C PRO A 171 -1.53 -31.97 -17.23
N TRP A 172 -1.66 -30.79 -16.64
CA TRP A 172 -2.28 -30.52 -15.35
C TRP A 172 -3.62 -29.81 -15.56
N ASP A 173 -4.58 -30.09 -14.68
CA ASP A 173 -5.92 -29.53 -14.75
C ASP A 173 -6.00 -28.21 -14.00
N SER A 174 -5.46 -28.18 -12.76
CA SER A 174 -5.50 -26.99 -11.90
C SER A 174 -4.37 -26.97 -10.88
N VAL A 175 -4.10 -25.78 -10.35
CA VAL A 175 -3.34 -25.56 -9.12
C VAL A 175 -4.25 -24.90 -8.09
N THR A 176 -4.16 -25.30 -6.83
CA THR A 176 -4.88 -24.70 -5.71
C THR A 176 -3.88 -24.29 -4.63
N PHE A 177 -4.02 -23.06 -4.16
CA PHE A 177 -3.29 -22.50 -3.03
C PHE A 177 -4.25 -22.36 -1.85
N THR A 178 -3.89 -22.88 -0.68
CA THR A 178 -4.70 -22.74 0.54
C THR A 178 -3.80 -22.36 1.68
N ALA A 179 -4.12 -21.31 2.43
CA ALA A 179 -3.26 -20.85 3.52
C ALA A 179 -3.91 -20.98 4.89
N ASP A 180 -3.07 -21.24 5.89
CA ASP A 180 -3.36 -21.05 7.30
C ASP A 180 -2.20 -20.27 7.99
N ALA A 181 -2.31 -20.03 9.30
CA ALA A 181 -1.33 -19.25 10.05
C ALA A 181 0.10 -19.87 10.09
N ALA A 182 0.27 -21.13 9.72
CA ALA A 182 1.55 -21.82 9.66
C ALA A 182 2.16 -21.88 8.26
N GLY A 183 1.39 -21.61 7.20
CA GLY A 183 1.92 -21.64 5.83
C GLY A 183 0.85 -21.78 4.74
N THR A 184 1.34 -21.93 3.50
CA THR A 184 0.51 -22.07 2.30
C THR A 184 0.71 -23.46 1.69
N ASP A 185 -0.36 -24.24 1.60
CA ASP A 185 -0.41 -25.49 0.84
C ASP A 185 -0.63 -25.19 -0.64
N ILE A 186 0.13 -25.88 -1.49
CA ILE A 186 0.01 -25.84 -2.95
C ILE A 186 -0.34 -27.26 -3.40
N VAL A 187 -1.43 -27.40 -4.14
CA VAL A 187 -1.91 -28.66 -4.68
C VAL A 187 -2.04 -28.52 -6.19
N VAL A 188 -1.42 -29.41 -6.95
CA VAL A 188 -1.58 -29.49 -8.42
C VAL A 188 -2.26 -30.80 -8.76
N ASP A 189 -3.39 -30.73 -9.47
CA ASP A 189 -4.18 -31.87 -9.91
C ASP A 189 -4.09 -32.05 -11.45
N GLY A 190 -4.21 -33.28 -11.96
CA GLY A 190 -4.15 -33.62 -13.39
C GLY A 190 -3.66 -35.05 -13.66
N TYR A 191 -2.56 -35.19 -14.41
CA TYR A 191 -1.89 -36.49 -14.67
C TYR A 191 -1.42 -37.23 -13.40
N GLY A 192 -1.48 -36.56 -12.25
CA GLY A 192 -1.32 -37.07 -10.89
C GLY A 192 -1.77 -36.00 -9.89
N ARG A 193 -1.45 -36.18 -8.61
CA ARG A 193 -1.62 -35.14 -7.58
C ARG A 193 -0.27 -34.83 -6.95
N LEU A 194 0.15 -33.57 -7.04
CA LEU A 194 1.32 -33.05 -6.34
C LEU A 194 0.86 -32.13 -5.22
N SER A 195 1.55 -32.18 -4.08
CA SER A 195 1.24 -31.31 -2.95
C SER A 195 2.49 -30.95 -2.17
N ALA A 196 2.66 -29.68 -1.83
CA ALA A 196 3.75 -29.15 -1.03
C ALA A 196 3.20 -28.07 -0.13
N ARG A 197 3.91 -27.84 0.98
CA ARG A 197 3.59 -26.79 1.92
C ARG A 197 4.75 -25.84 2.03
N LEU A 198 4.48 -24.57 1.81
CA LEU A 198 5.37 -23.47 2.09
C LEU A 198 5.19 -23.07 3.56
N PRO A 199 6.24 -23.17 4.39
CA PRO A 199 6.20 -22.57 5.73
C PRO A 199 5.93 -21.06 5.62
N ARG A 200 5.20 -20.50 6.58
CA ARG A 200 5.03 -19.05 6.69
C ARG A 200 6.39 -18.35 6.73
N GLY A 201 6.54 -17.27 5.97
CA GLY A 201 7.79 -16.52 5.84
C GLY A 201 8.80 -17.13 4.85
N ALA A 202 8.55 -18.32 4.29
CA ALA A 202 9.36 -18.82 3.18
C ALA A 202 9.11 -17.96 1.93
N ARG A 203 10.19 -17.40 1.36
CA ARG A 203 10.17 -16.82 0.01
C ARG A 203 10.78 -17.80 -0.96
N VAL A 204 10.31 -17.75 -2.19
CA VAL A 204 10.92 -18.49 -3.30
C VAL A 204 11.40 -17.46 -4.32
N GLN A 205 12.59 -16.89 -4.09
CA GLN A 205 13.22 -15.96 -5.02
C GLN A 205 14.11 -16.76 -5.97
N GLY A 206 13.89 -16.65 -7.28
CA GLY A 206 14.71 -17.32 -8.27
C GLY A 206 16.08 -16.64 -8.43
N GLN A 207 17.07 -17.40 -8.90
CA GLN A 207 18.45 -16.91 -9.07
C GLN A 207 18.62 -15.83 -10.16
N ASP A 208 17.61 -15.65 -11.00
CA ASP A 208 17.64 -14.80 -12.20
C ASP A 208 16.74 -13.55 -12.07
N GLY A 209 16.32 -13.20 -10.85
CA GLY A 209 15.47 -12.04 -10.57
C GLY A 209 13.96 -12.31 -10.53
N TRP A 210 13.48 -13.36 -11.21
CA TRP A 210 12.07 -13.81 -11.17
C TRP A 210 11.77 -14.67 -9.95
N ALA A 211 10.57 -14.56 -9.39
CA ALA A 211 10.08 -15.43 -8.34
C ALA A 211 9.94 -16.88 -8.82
N THR A 212 10.34 -17.84 -7.99
CA THR A 212 10.32 -19.25 -8.34
C THR A 212 8.89 -19.79 -8.49
N LEU A 213 7.88 -19.18 -7.86
CA LEU A 213 6.49 -19.55 -8.12
C LEU A 213 6.08 -19.17 -9.55
N THR A 214 6.43 -17.97 -10.03
CA THR A 214 6.18 -17.56 -11.42
C THR A 214 6.78 -18.59 -12.37
N ARG A 215 8.00 -19.06 -12.09
CA ARG A 215 8.67 -20.12 -12.86
C ARG A 215 7.98 -21.48 -12.72
N LEU A 216 7.52 -21.87 -11.53
CA LEU A 216 6.76 -23.09 -11.34
C LEU A 216 5.49 -23.05 -12.21
N MET A 217 4.77 -21.94 -12.17
CA MET A 217 3.54 -21.76 -12.94
C MET A 217 3.78 -21.82 -14.45
N ALA A 218 4.85 -21.19 -14.94
CA ALA A 218 5.27 -21.32 -16.34
C ALA A 218 5.66 -22.77 -16.70
N GLY A 219 6.31 -23.50 -15.79
CA GLY A 219 6.64 -24.92 -15.97
C GLY A 219 5.40 -25.81 -16.06
N LEU A 220 4.39 -25.56 -15.21
CA LEU A 220 3.12 -26.27 -15.20
C LEU A 220 2.25 -25.94 -16.43
N ALA A 221 2.29 -24.71 -16.94
CA ALA A 221 1.54 -24.27 -18.12
C ALA A 221 2.13 -24.75 -19.46
N ARG A 222 3.41 -25.20 -19.47
CA ARG A 222 4.34 -25.50 -20.58
C ARG A 222 5.21 -24.30 -21.01
N PRO A 223 6.47 -24.54 -21.45
CA PRO A 223 7.31 -23.51 -22.07
C PRO A 223 6.69 -22.94 -23.34
N GLY A 224 6.59 -21.61 -23.45
CA GLY A 224 6.14 -20.91 -24.65
C GLY A 224 4.61 -20.75 -24.83
N ALA A 225 3.83 -20.91 -23.76
CA ALA A 225 2.40 -20.55 -23.80
C ALA A 225 2.24 -19.02 -23.86
N PRO A 226 1.64 -18.45 -24.91
CA PRO A 226 1.32 -17.02 -24.95
C PRO A 226 0.21 -16.71 -23.94
N ALA A 227 0.31 -15.51 -23.35
CA ALA A 227 -0.67 -14.77 -22.53
C ALA A 227 -1.78 -15.56 -21.82
N LEU A 228 -1.84 -15.40 -20.49
CA LEU A 228 -2.93 -15.82 -19.62
C LEU A 228 -4.31 -15.77 -20.31
N VAL A 229 -4.83 -16.93 -20.72
CA VAL A 229 -6.30 -17.12 -20.82
C VAL A 229 -6.73 -17.61 -19.44
N THR A 230 -6.89 -16.66 -18.52
CA THR A 230 -7.42 -16.92 -17.18
C THR A 230 -8.89 -17.23 -17.28
N ASP A 231 -9.26 -18.51 -17.13
CA ASP A 231 -10.46 -18.85 -16.37
C ASP A 231 -10.01 -19.05 -14.91
N LEU A 232 -9.76 -17.93 -14.22
CA LEU A 232 -9.82 -17.91 -12.76
C LEU A 232 -11.31 -17.95 -12.40
N GLY A 233 -11.86 -19.16 -12.42
CA GLY A 233 -13.16 -19.39 -11.81
C GLY A 233 -13.02 -19.17 -10.31
N SER A 234 -13.95 -18.44 -9.72
CA SER A 234 -14.23 -18.50 -8.28
C SER A 234 -14.72 -19.92 -7.97
N VAL A 235 -13.81 -20.89 -7.92
CA VAL A 235 -14.16 -22.28 -7.60
C VAL A 235 -14.15 -22.38 -6.08
N GLU A 236 -15.34 -22.21 -5.51
CA GLU A 236 -15.65 -22.43 -4.10
C GLU A 236 -14.83 -21.59 -3.12
N ALA A 237 -15.19 -20.31 -3.02
CA ALA A 237 -14.89 -19.48 -1.87
C ALA A 237 -15.75 -19.91 -0.65
N THR A 238 -15.30 -20.90 0.12
CA THR A 238 -15.84 -21.08 1.47
C THR A 238 -15.16 -20.08 2.41
N GLY A 239 -15.91 -19.06 2.84
CA GLY A 239 -15.49 -18.16 3.92
C GLY A 239 -14.68 -16.91 3.54
N MET A 240 -14.17 -16.78 2.29
CA MET A 240 -13.42 -15.62 1.77
C MET A 240 -13.75 -15.43 0.28
N GLU A 241 -14.41 -14.34 -0.11
CA GLU A 241 -14.71 -14.06 -1.52
C GLU A 241 -13.49 -13.41 -2.20
N LEU A 242 -12.96 -14.05 -3.24
CA LEU A 242 -11.86 -13.51 -4.04
C LEU A 242 -12.43 -12.67 -5.19
N LEU A 243 -11.97 -11.43 -5.32
CA LEU A 243 -12.27 -10.59 -6.47
C LEU A 243 -11.16 -10.73 -7.51
N VAL A 244 -11.53 -11.19 -8.70
CA VAL A 244 -10.70 -11.14 -9.91
C VAL A 244 -11.46 -10.29 -10.92
N SER A 245 -11.00 -9.08 -11.22
CA SER A 245 -11.63 -8.27 -12.26
C SER A 245 -11.25 -8.84 -13.63
N MET A 246 -12.24 -9.39 -14.32
CA MET A 246 -12.15 -9.87 -15.69
C MET A 246 -12.95 -8.94 -16.63
N PRO A 247 -12.56 -8.77 -17.90
CA PRO A 247 -13.36 -8.01 -18.85
C PRO A 247 -14.74 -8.67 -19.05
N ALA A 248 -15.77 -7.85 -19.15
CA ALA A 248 -17.15 -8.29 -19.43
C ALA A 248 -17.31 -8.94 -20.83
N ASP A 249 -16.27 -8.90 -21.67
CA ASP A 249 -16.26 -9.50 -23.01
C ASP A 249 -14.82 -9.90 -23.41
N PRO A 250 -14.47 -11.20 -23.50
CA PRO A 250 -13.12 -11.66 -23.80
C PRO A 250 -12.65 -11.35 -25.24
N VAL A 251 -13.51 -10.77 -26.10
CA VAL A 251 -13.22 -10.56 -27.53
C VAL A 251 -13.08 -9.09 -27.91
N ASN A 252 -13.36 -8.14 -27.01
CA ASN A 252 -13.39 -6.71 -27.36
C ASN A 252 -12.79 -5.76 -26.31
N ALA A 253 -11.95 -6.25 -25.39
CA ALA A 253 -11.09 -5.38 -24.62
C ALA A 253 -10.08 -4.73 -25.59
N THR A 254 -10.41 -3.52 -26.00
CA THR A 254 -9.49 -2.62 -26.68
C THR A 254 -8.29 -2.48 -25.75
N ASP A 255 -7.15 -2.91 -26.27
CA ASP A 255 -5.81 -2.82 -25.71
C ASP A 255 -5.70 -1.68 -24.67
N PRO A 256 -5.58 -1.98 -23.36
CA PRO A 256 -5.15 -0.98 -22.41
C PRO A 256 -3.67 -0.76 -22.70
N HIS A 257 -3.40 0.11 -23.67
CA HIS A 257 -2.07 0.58 -24.04
C HIS A 257 -1.42 1.24 -22.81
N TRP A 258 -0.75 0.44 -21.98
CA TRP A 258 0.51 0.88 -21.41
C TRP A 258 1.44 1.05 -22.60
N ASP A 259 2.01 2.23 -22.81
CA ASP A 259 2.87 2.54 -23.95
C ASP A 259 3.98 1.49 -24.10
N ARG A 260 3.70 0.46 -24.90
CA ARG A 260 4.71 -0.31 -25.58
C ARG A 260 5.33 0.71 -26.50
N ALA A 261 6.53 1.18 -26.16
CA ALA A 261 7.32 1.92 -27.12
C ALA A 261 7.26 1.13 -28.43
N ALA A 262 6.76 1.77 -29.48
CA ALA A 262 6.66 1.19 -30.81
C ALA A 262 8.06 1.16 -31.45
N ASP A 263 9.11 0.84 -30.68
CA ASP A 263 10.34 0.34 -31.26
C ASP A 263 10.14 -1.14 -31.51
N GLY A 264 10.09 -1.50 -32.78
CA GLY A 264 9.91 -2.88 -33.25
C GLY A 264 11.09 -3.79 -32.93
N SER A 265 11.51 -3.85 -31.67
CA SER A 265 12.31 -4.96 -31.15
C SER A 265 11.37 -6.14 -30.93
N GLU A 266 11.37 -7.06 -31.89
CA GLU A 266 10.97 -8.47 -31.69
C GLU A 266 11.96 -9.17 -30.74
N ASP A 267 12.25 -8.58 -29.57
CA ASP A 267 13.24 -9.11 -28.65
C ASP A 267 12.54 -9.95 -27.58
N GLU A 268 12.52 -11.27 -27.80
CA GLU A 268 12.61 -12.34 -26.79
C GLU A 268 11.65 -12.31 -25.56
N ALA A 269 10.60 -11.48 -25.57
CA ALA A 269 9.80 -11.14 -24.39
C ALA A 269 8.81 -12.22 -23.87
N ASP A 270 8.69 -13.39 -24.50
CA ASP A 270 7.59 -14.33 -24.21
C ASP A 270 8.03 -15.78 -23.86
N SER A 271 9.29 -16.00 -23.43
CA SER A 271 9.72 -17.34 -22.95
C SER A 271 10.32 -17.30 -21.54
N LEU A 272 9.48 -17.23 -20.51
CA LEU A 272 9.90 -17.50 -19.15
C LEU A 272 10.27 -19.00 -19.03
N LEU A 273 11.53 -19.28 -18.67
CA LEU A 273 11.97 -20.66 -18.43
C LEU A 273 11.36 -21.18 -17.12
N GLY A 274 10.32 -22.00 -17.26
CA GLY A 274 9.67 -22.64 -16.13
C GLY A 274 10.61 -23.56 -15.33
N CYS A 275 10.27 -23.81 -14.07
CA CYS A 275 10.98 -24.77 -13.22
C CYS A 275 10.09 -25.98 -12.88
N SER A 276 10.72 -27.09 -12.53
CA SER A 276 10.01 -28.28 -12.06
C SER A 276 9.48 -28.10 -10.64
N TRP A 277 8.56 -28.98 -10.25
CA TRP A 277 8.05 -29.06 -8.89
C TRP A 277 9.16 -29.33 -7.86
N GLU A 278 10.10 -30.23 -8.16
CA GLU A 278 11.23 -30.54 -7.28
C GLU A 278 12.23 -29.39 -7.17
N GLU A 279 12.41 -28.61 -8.24
CA GLU A 279 13.24 -27.41 -8.23
C GLU A 279 12.60 -26.33 -7.36
N TYR A 280 11.28 -26.16 -7.45
CA TYR A 280 10.53 -25.25 -6.59
C TYR A 280 10.68 -25.61 -5.11
N VAL A 281 10.39 -26.86 -4.73
CA VAL A 281 10.50 -27.32 -3.32
C VAL A 281 11.92 -27.21 -2.77
N ARG A 282 12.95 -27.30 -3.61
CA ARG A 282 14.34 -27.09 -3.18
C ARG A 282 14.66 -25.61 -2.96
N ALA A 283 14.01 -24.72 -3.68
CA ALA A 283 14.25 -23.28 -3.62
C ALA A 283 13.49 -22.59 -2.48
N THR A 284 12.61 -23.30 -1.76
CA THR A 284 11.80 -22.77 -0.65
C THR A 284 12.52 -22.79 0.70
N ASP A 285 13.82 -23.08 0.74
CA ASP A 285 14.62 -22.93 1.95
C ASP A 285 14.65 -21.45 2.36
N PRO A 286 14.39 -21.10 3.64
CA PRO A 286 14.26 -19.71 4.06
C PRO A 286 15.58 -18.97 3.81
N PRO A 287 15.58 -17.87 3.04
CA PRO A 287 16.79 -17.07 2.85
C PRO A 287 17.25 -16.49 4.19
N GLU A 288 18.56 -16.30 4.36
CA GLU A 288 19.06 -15.45 5.44
C GLU A 288 18.47 -14.03 5.28
N PRO A 289 17.99 -13.40 6.35
CA PRO A 289 17.44 -12.06 6.27
C PRO A 289 18.51 -11.11 5.69
N PRO A 290 18.19 -10.29 4.68
CA PRO A 290 19.14 -9.34 4.12
C PRO A 290 19.67 -8.44 5.23
N GLN A 291 20.99 -8.37 5.36
CA GLN A 291 21.65 -7.46 6.27
C GLN A 291 21.55 -6.05 5.69
N PHE A 292 20.72 -5.21 6.30
CA PHE A 292 20.71 -3.78 5.97
C PHE A 292 21.99 -3.12 6.46
N PRO A 293 22.47 -2.08 5.74
CA PRO A 293 23.56 -1.25 6.25
C PRO A 293 23.19 -0.76 7.66
N GLY A 294 24.17 -0.80 8.57
CA GLY A 294 23.99 -0.55 9.99
C GLY A 294 23.33 0.82 10.31
N LYS A 295 22.88 0.94 11.56
CA LYS A 295 22.19 2.11 12.12
C LYS A 295 22.80 3.43 11.57
N ARG A 296 22.04 4.15 10.72
CA ARG A 296 22.43 5.49 10.27
C ARG A 296 22.42 6.44 11.47
N GLU A 297 23.30 7.44 11.45
CA GLU A 297 23.39 8.42 12.55
C GLU A 297 22.09 9.24 12.65
N GLU A 298 21.70 9.55 13.89
CA GLU A 298 20.58 10.43 14.22
C GLU A 298 21.12 11.87 14.34
N ALA A 299 20.47 12.81 13.66
CA ALA A 299 20.79 14.24 13.68
C ALA A 299 19.71 15.03 14.44
N PRO A 300 20.10 16.06 15.21
CA PRO A 300 19.13 16.91 15.90
C PRO A 300 18.24 17.67 14.91
N LEU A 301 17.01 17.93 15.30
CA LEU A 301 16.04 18.64 14.48
C LEU A 301 16.24 20.17 14.62
N ASP A 302 16.72 20.81 13.55
CA ASP A 302 16.92 22.26 13.50
C ASP A 302 15.74 22.96 12.81
N ILE A 303 14.63 23.10 13.53
CA ILE A 303 13.40 23.72 13.01
C ILE A 303 13.63 25.20 12.69
N ARG A 304 13.40 25.57 11.43
CA ARG A 304 13.57 26.94 10.90
C ARG A 304 12.26 27.66 10.61
N LEU A 305 11.18 26.90 10.47
CA LEU A 305 9.81 27.40 10.49
C LEU A 305 9.07 26.72 11.64
N ASP A 306 8.62 27.49 12.63
CA ASP A 306 7.72 26.93 13.64
C ASP A 306 6.35 26.57 13.02
N ALA A 307 5.52 25.85 13.78
CA ALA A 307 4.25 25.35 13.26
C ALA A 307 3.34 26.45 12.69
N GLN A 308 3.29 27.63 13.32
CA GLN A 308 2.49 28.74 12.85
C GLN A 308 3.07 29.33 11.56
N GLN A 309 4.38 29.56 11.51
CA GLN A 309 5.07 30.06 10.32
C GLN A 309 4.98 29.11 9.14
N THR A 310 5.04 27.80 9.38
CA THR A 310 4.87 26.78 8.35
C THR A 310 3.46 26.84 7.76
N VAL A 311 2.42 26.93 8.60
CA VAL A 311 1.03 27.01 8.11
C VAL A 311 0.78 28.34 7.38
N ASP A 312 1.34 29.46 7.85
CA ASP A 312 1.24 30.75 7.16
C ASP A 312 1.89 30.70 5.76
N LEU A 313 3.01 29.98 5.60
CA LEU A 313 3.64 29.74 4.29
C LEU A 313 2.74 28.89 3.39
N VAL A 314 2.13 27.82 3.92
CA VAL A 314 1.19 26.99 3.17
C VAL A 314 -0.02 27.80 2.70
N GLU A 315 -0.60 28.64 3.57
CA GLU A 315 -1.70 29.56 3.20
C GLU A 315 -1.31 30.49 2.05
N ALA A 316 -0.10 31.06 2.09
CA ALA A 316 0.40 31.91 1.02
C ALA A 316 0.57 31.16 -0.31
N LEU A 317 1.06 29.91 -0.26
CA LEU A 317 1.25 29.06 -1.45
C LEU A 317 -0.09 28.62 -2.07
N ILE A 318 -1.09 28.35 -1.24
CA ILE A 318 -2.45 27.99 -1.68
C ILE A 318 -3.16 29.20 -2.29
N SER A 319 -2.95 30.39 -1.73
CA SER A 319 -3.64 31.62 -2.14
C SER A 319 -3.09 32.24 -3.44
N CYS A 320 -2.03 31.69 -4.02
CA CYS A 320 -1.37 32.21 -5.22
C CYS A 320 -1.33 31.20 -6.35
N ASP A 321 -1.50 31.68 -7.59
CA ASP A 321 -1.47 30.85 -8.79
C ASP A 321 -0.06 30.36 -9.14
N ASP A 322 0.99 31.06 -8.72
CA ASP A 322 2.39 30.63 -8.94
C ASP A 322 3.13 30.44 -7.62
N ALA A 323 3.34 29.18 -7.25
CA ALA A 323 4.09 28.81 -6.05
C ALA A 323 5.56 29.25 -6.12
N GLN A 324 6.17 29.28 -7.31
CA GLN A 324 7.57 29.70 -7.45
C GLN A 324 7.72 31.18 -7.14
N ASP A 325 6.80 32.02 -7.63
CA ASP A 325 6.79 33.45 -7.34
C ASP A 325 6.66 33.73 -5.84
N VAL A 326 5.79 33.01 -5.12
CA VAL A 326 5.66 33.11 -3.66
C VAL A 326 6.99 32.78 -2.97
N LEU A 327 7.62 31.66 -3.34
CA LEU A 327 8.88 31.22 -2.74
C LEU A 327 10.00 32.24 -2.99
N LEU A 328 10.10 32.79 -4.21
CA LEU A 328 11.06 33.83 -4.57
C LEU A 328 10.80 35.13 -3.79
N HIS A 329 9.54 35.54 -3.65
CA HIS A 329 9.17 36.74 -2.89
C HIS A 329 9.51 36.63 -1.40
N LEU A 330 9.42 35.43 -0.85
CA LEU A 330 9.84 35.12 0.52
C LEU A 330 11.37 34.96 0.67
N GLY A 331 12.12 35.18 -0.42
CA GLY A 331 13.58 35.21 -0.42
C GLY A 331 14.24 33.84 -0.57
N ALA A 332 13.50 32.79 -0.92
CA ALA A 332 14.09 31.51 -1.27
C ALA A 332 14.80 31.59 -2.63
N ALA A 333 15.95 30.93 -2.74
CA ALA A 333 16.69 30.84 -3.99
C ALA A 333 16.38 29.50 -4.68
N ALA A 334 16.09 29.56 -5.98
CA ALA A 334 15.96 28.36 -6.80
C ALA A 334 17.34 27.69 -6.98
N GLY A 335 17.41 26.40 -6.69
CA GLY A 335 18.58 25.56 -6.93
C GLY A 335 18.53 24.89 -8.31
N PRO A 336 19.59 24.15 -8.70
CA PRO A 336 19.55 23.31 -9.89
C PRO A 336 18.52 22.19 -9.68
N GLY A 337 17.40 22.27 -10.39
CA GLY A 337 16.39 21.21 -10.48
C GLY A 337 16.62 20.29 -11.68
N ASP A 338 15.85 19.22 -11.75
CA ASP A 338 15.68 18.41 -12.96
C ASP A 338 14.38 18.80 -13.70
N SER A 339 14.00 18.07 -14.75
CA SER A 339 12.76 18.34 -15.51
C SER A 339 11.50 18.22 -14.65
N ASP A 340 11.59 17.51 -13.53
CA ASP A 340 10.44 17.03 -12.78
C ASP A 340 10.32 17.73 -11.41
N ARG A 341 11.38 18.36 -10.91
CA ARG A 341 11.42 19.01 -9.59
C ARG A 341 12.36 20.20 -9.57
N THR A 342 11.85 21.35 -9.12
CA THR A 342 12.66 22.53 -8.84
C THR A 342 12.79 22.74 -7.33
N PRO A 343 14.01 22.65 -6.76
CA PRO A 343 14.25 22.92 -5.35
C PRO A 343 14.38 24.43 -5.07
N PHE A 344 13.88 24.86 -3.93
CA PHE A 344 14.00 26.21 -3.39
C PHE A 344 14.57 26.14 -1.98
N VAL A 345 15.61 26.93 -1.70
CA VAL A 345 16.24 26.98 -0.38
C VAL A 345 16.21 28.40 0.16
N SER A 346 15.64 28.56 1.35
CA SER A 346 15.60 29.84 2.05
C SER A 346 16.91 30.10 2.79
N PRO A 347 17.42 31.35 2.81
CA PRO A 347 18.50 31.75 3.70
C PRO A 347 18.21 31.50 5.19
N GLN A 348 16.93 31.34 5.54
CA GLN A 348 16.47 31.04 6.89
C GLN A 348 16.59 29.54 7.23
N GLY A 349 16.92 28.68 6.26
CA GLY A 349 17.23 27.26 6.44
C GLY A 349 16.05 26.29 6.29
N TRP A 350 14.89 26.77 5.86
CA TRP A 350 13.79 25.94 5.33
C TRP A 350 13.92 25.76 3.81
N SER A 351 13.26 24.75 3.25
CA SER A 351 13.28 24.50 1.81
C SER A 351 11.90 24.09 1.27
N ALA A 352 11.75 24.16 -0.03
CA ALA A 352 10.57 23.65 -0.72
C ALA A 352 10.97 23.00 -2.04
N THR A 353 10.15 22.07 -2.54
CA THR A 353 10.30 21.52 -3.88
C THR A 353 8.99 21.67 -4.63
N VAL A 354 9.07 22.25 -5.82
CA VAL A 354 7.92 22.41 -6.72
C VAL A 354 8.02 21.37 -7.82
N ARG A 355 7.00 20.52 -7.94
CA ARG A 355 6.83 19.59 -9.06
C ARG A 355 5.80 20.17 -10.03
N PRO A 356 6.16 20.41 -11.30
CA PRO A 356 5.19 20.84 -12.30
C PRO A 356 4.21 19.71 -12.63
N ALA A 357 3.03 20.06 -13.11
CA ALA A 357 2.10 19.09 -13.66
C ALA A 357 2.70 18.45 -14.94
N GLN A 358 3.00 17.15 -14.91
CA GLN A 358 3.37 16.35 -16.08
C GLN A 358 2.44 15.13 -16.30
N GLY A 359 1.74 15.05 -17.45
CA GLY A 359 0.94 13.87 -17.86
C GLY A 359 -0.59 13.99 -17.69
N LEU A 360 -1.30 12.88 -17.96
CA LEU A 360 -2.78 12.79 -17.98
C LEU A 360 -3.45 12.95 -16.60
N PHE A 361 -2.74 12.67 -15.51
CA PHE A 361 -3.22 12.78 -14.12
C PHE A 361 -2.46 13.86 -13.32
N SER A 362 -1.96 14.87 -14.02
CA SER A 362 -0.89 15.71 -13.47
C SER A 362 -1.36 16.94 -12.71
N TYR A 363 -1.05 16.94 -11.41
CA TYR A 363 -1.23 18.08 -10.52
C TYR A 363 0.12 18.68 -10.18
N GLN A 364 0.16 20.02 -10.11
CA GLN A 364 1.28 20.71 -9.50
C GLN A 364 1.27 20.39 -8.00
N SER A 365 2.39 19.87 -7.49
CA SER A 365 2.57 19.68 -6.06
C SER A 365 3.70 20.53 -5.52
N VAL A 366 3.52 21.05 -4.31
CA VAL A 366 4.52 21.83 -3.60
C VAL A 366 4.76 21.16 -2.26
N LYS A 367 5.97 20.67 -2.05
CA LYS A 367 6.37 20.07 -0.78
C LYS A 367 7.24 21.05 0.00
N VAL A 368 6.78 21.47 1.17
CA VAL A 368 7.46 22.40 2.08
C VAL A 368 8.14 21.62 3.19
N TYR A 369 9.40 21.95 3.48
CA TYR A 369 10.21 21.37 4.54
C TYR A 369 10.57 22.46 5.55
N PRO A 370 10.14 22.35 6.83
CA PRO A 370 10.37 23.37 7.86
C PRO A 370 11.84 23.43 8.33
N CYS A 371 12.66 22.45 7.92
CA CYS A 371 14.08 22.35 8.23
C CYS A 371 14.84 21.67 7.09
N ALA A 372 16.13 21.96 6.99
CA ALA A 372 17.01 21.35 5.99
C ALA A 372 17.18 19.84 6.25
N ARG A 373 16.86 19.02 5.25
CA ARG A 373 17.04 17.57 5.34
C ARG A 373 18.54 17.22 5.45
N PRO A 374 18.96 16.41 6.44
CA PRO A 374 20.33 15.91 6.50
C PRO A 374 20.64 15.00 5.31
N GLU A 375 21.84 15.14 4.73
CA GLU A 375 22.26 14.36 3.55
C GLU A 375 22.53 12.89 3.90
N ASP A 376 23.11 12.62 5.07
CA ASP A 376 23.60 11.28 5.48
C ASP A 376 23.06 10.78 6.83
N ALA A 377 22.03 11.43 7.38
CA ALA A 377 21.44 11.10 8.69
C ALA A 377 19.91 11.06 8.62
N PHE A 378 19.28 10.51 9.66
CA PHE A 378 17.86 10.72 9.92
C PHE A 378 17.70 11.73 11.05
N PHE A 379 16.60 12.48 11.04
CA PHE A 379 16.28 13.28 12.23
C PHE A 379 15.96 12.39 13.42
N ASP A 380 16.24 12.90 14.61
CA ASP A 380 15.73 12.33 15.85
C ASP A 380 14.20 12.11 15.73
N GLN A 381 13.76 10.87 15.96
CA GLN A 381 12.37 10.48 15.74
C GLN A 381 11.42 11.10 16.78
N GLU A 382 11.87 11.32 18.01
CA GLU A 382 11.05 11.88 19.08
C GLU A 382 10.83 13.38 18.86
N GLU A 383 11.89 14.13 18.54
CA GLU A 383 11.81 15.54 18.16
C GLU A 383 10.95 15.71 16.89
N SER A 384 11.14 14.83 15.90
CA SER A 384 10.39 14.90 14.65
C SER A 384 8.90 14.65 14.85
N LEU A 385 8.53 13.65 15.64
CA LEU A 385 7.15 13.37 15.96
C LEU A 385 6.53 14.51 16.78
N ALA A 386 7.24 15.04 17.78
CA ALA A 386 6.75 16.16 18.58
C ALA A 386 6.47 17.40 17.71
N HIS A 387 7.34 17.72 16.76
CA HIS A 387 7.14 18.82 15.83
C HIS A 387 6.00 18.54 14.84
N ALA A 388 5.89 17.32 14.30
CA ALA A 388 4.81 16.93 13.40
C ALA A 388 3.44 16.99 14.11
N LEU A 389 3.35 16.55 15.37
CA LEU A 389 2.14 16.68 16.18
C LEU A 389 1.78 18.16 16.45
N ALA A 390 2.77 19.04 16.65
CA ALA A 390 2.54 20.47 16.78
C ALA A 390 2.00 21.10 15.49
N LEU A 391 2.54 20.69 14.33
CA LEU A 391 2.02 21.09 13.01
C LEU A 391 0.58 20.60 12.80
N ALA A 392 0.30 19.34 13.08
CA ALA A 392 -1.03 18.77 12.98
C ALA A 392 -2.03 19.50 13.89
N ALA A 393 -1.65 19.80 15.13
CA ALA A 393 -2.48 20.54 16.08
C ALA A 393 -2.76 21.97 15.60
N GLU A 394 -1.79 22.66 14.99
CA GLU A 394 -2.00 24.00 14.44
C GLU A 394 -2.92 23.99 13.22
N LEU A 395 -2.78 22.99 12.34
CA LEU A 395 -3.70 22.76 11.22
C LEU A 395 -5.12 22.45 11.71
N GLU A 396 -5.25 21.56 12.70
CA GLU A 396 -6.55 21.22 13.31
C GLU A 396 -7.21 22.45 13.95
N ARG A 397 -6.42 23.30 14.61
CA ARG A 397 -6.92 24.53 15.25
C ARG A 397 -7.48 25.52 14.23
N ARG A 398 -6.92 25.60 13.01
CA ARG A 398 -7.34 26.54 11.96
C ARG A 398 -8.44 26.00 11.05
N TYR A 399 -8.38 24.73 10.70
CA TYR A 399 -9.22 24.15 9.64
C TYR A 399 -10.14 23.02 10.12
N GLY A 400 -10.05 22.63 11.40
CA GLY A 400 -10.81 21.51 11.94
C GLY A 400 -10.13 20.17 11.72
N ALA A 401 -10.85 19.08 12.00
CA ALA A 401 -10.30 17.73 11.93
C ALA A 401 -9.78 17.40 10.52
N PRO A 402 -8.70 16.61 10.41
CA PRO A 402 -8.21 16.15 9.12
C PRO A 402 -9.24 15.24 8.44
N ILE A 403 -9.35 15.36 7.12
CA ILE A 403 -10.18 14.47 6.29
C ILE A 403 -9.64 13.04 6.28
N LYS A 404 -8.32 12.88 6.50
CA LYS A 404 -7.65 11.59 6.67
C LYS A 404 -6.68 11.64 7.84
N ARG A 405 -6.73 10.65 8.72
CA ARG A 405 -5.67 10.34 9.71
C ARG A 405 -4.88 9.13 9.22
N CYS A 406 -3.59 9.14 9.49
CA CYS A 406 -2.70 8.02 9.21
C CYS A 406 -1.61 8.00 10.27
N THR A 407 -1.46 6.88 10.97
CA THR A 407 -0.55 6.74 12.12
C THR A 407 -0.01 5.31 12.15
N GLY A 408 1.30 5.14 12.34
CA GLY A 408 1.93 3.83 12.47
C GLY A 408 2.62 3.61 13.81
N SER A 409 2.73 2.34 14.22
CA SER A 409 3.43 1.94 15.45
C SER A 409 4.93 2.30 15.46
N HIS A 410 5.52 2.59 14.30
CA HIS A 410 6.87 3.16 14.20
C HIS A 410 6.96 4.67 14.43
N GLY A 411 5.85 5.32 14.76
CA GLY A 411 5.82 6.74 15.09
C GLY A 411 5.74 7.68 13.88
N TYR A 412 5.40 7.17 12.69
CA TYR A 412 5.09 8.02 11.54
C TYR A 412 3.65 8.51 11.63
N ILE A 413 3.40 9.74 11.16
CA ILE A 413 2.06 10.32 11.01
C ILE A 413 1.92 10.95 9.64
N SER A 414 0.74 10.82 9.03
CA SER A 414 0.44 11.47 7.76
C SER A 414 -1.02 11.92 7.61
N PRO A 415 -1.49 12.87 8.45
CA PRO A 415 -2.82 13.41 8.31
C PRO A 415 -2.96 14.30 7.06
N VAL A 416 -4.16 14.33 6.48
CA VAL A 416 -4.52 15.17 5.34
C VAL A 416 -5.62 16.14 5.74
N PHE A 417 -5.44 17.41 5.41
CA PHE A 417 -6.37 18.50 5.67
C PHE A 417 -6.92 19.07 4.38
N ASN A 418 -8.17 19.52 4.41
CA ASN A 418 -8.71 20.39 3.38
C ASN A 418 -8.49 21.85 3.81
N ILE A 419 -7.59 22.54 3.11
CA ILE A 419 -7.25 23.94 3.36
C ILE A 419 -7.73 24.76 2.16
N LEU A 420 -8.80 25.53 2.34
CA LEU A 420 -9.38 26.40 1.32
C LEU A 420 -9.72 25.65 0.00
N GLY A 421 -10.13 24.39 0.10
CA GLY A 421 -10.45 23.54 -1.05
C GLY A 421 -9.26 22.77 -1.62
N GLN A 422 -8.04 22.94 -1.08
CA GLN A 422 -6.85 22.18 -1.50
C GLN A 422 -6.46 21.11 -0.47
N GLY A 423 -5.99 19.97 -0.96
CA GLY A 423 -5.46 18.91 -0.12
C GLY A 423 -4.06 19.24 0.38
N VAL A 424 -3.87 19.19 1.70
CA VAL A 424 -2.55 19.34 2.33
C VAL A 424 -2.24 18.13 3.20
N LYS A 425 -1.23 17.37 2.80
CA LYS A 425 -0.75 16.19 3.51
C LYS A 425 0.46 16.55 4.36
N LEU A 426 0.34 16.40 5.67
CA LEU A 426 1.51 16.32 6.54
C LEU A 426 2.15 14.94 6.35
N SER A 427 3.46 14.88 6.27
CA SER A 427 4.22 13.64 6.23
C SER A 427 5.35 13.73 7.23
N MET A 428 5.37 12.79 8.18
CA MET A 428 6.52 12.47 9.02
C MET A 428 6.80 10.99 8.80
N ILE A 429 7.70 10.64 7.88
CA ILE A 429 8.12 9.25 7.61
C ILE A 429 9.66 9.20 7.62
N LEU A 430 10.30 9.92 6.68
CA LEU A 430 11.76 10.09 6.62
C LEU A 430 12.18 11.56 6.76
N ASP A 431 11.24 12.47 6.47
CA ASP A 431 11.34 13.91 6.63
C ASP A 431 10.03 14.43 7.23
N ILE A 432 10.05 15.65 7.74
CA ILE A 432 8.83 16.39 8.13
C ILE A 432 8.51 17.34 6.98
N SER A 433 7.30 17.24 6.44
CA SER A 433 6.91 18.05 5.29
C SER A 433 5.41 18.23 5.16
N LEU A 434 5.02 19.32 4.51
CA LEU A 434 3.65 19.53 4.04
C LEU A 434 3.64 19.48 2.52
N ASP A 435 2.91 18.51 1.97
CA ASP A 435 2.68 18.36 0.54
C ASP A 435 1.32 18.98 0.19
N ILE A 436 1.37 20.05 -0.60
CA ILE A 436 0.21 20.76 -1.11
C ILE A 436 -0.07 20.22 -2.50
N SER A 437 -1.24 19.61 -2.67
CA SER A 437 -1.76 19.27 -3.98
C SER A 437 -2.85 20.25 -4.36
N ARG A 438 -2.74 20.83 -5.57
CA ARG A 438 -3.79 21.66 -6.17
C ARG A 438 -4.92 20.83 -6.76
N TYR A 439 -5.40 19.84 -6.01
CA TYR A 439 -6.67 19.18 -6.28
C TYR A 439 -7.78 19.90 -5.51
N HIS A 440 -8.91 20.18 -6.15
CA HIS A 440 -10.09 20.65 -5.45
C HIS A 440 -10.75 19.47 -4.74
N LEU A 441 -10.51 19.32 -3.44
CA LEU A 441 -11.25 18.36 -2.63
C LEU A 441 -12.69 18.87 -2.53
N THR A 442 -13.59 18.26 -3.29
CA THR A 442 -15.02 18.55 -3.20
C THR A 442 -15.52 17.86 -1.93
N VAL A 443 -15.90 18.65 -0.93
CA VAL A 443 -16.51 18.18 0.34
C VAL A 443 -18.02 18.21 0.20
#